data_AF-A0A645JNJ3-F1
#
_entry.id   AF-A0A645JNJ3-F1
#
_cell.length_a   1.000
_cell.length_b   1.000
_cell.length_c   1.000
_cell.angle_alpha   90.00
_cell.angle_beta   90.00
_cell.angle_gamma   90.00
#
_symmetry.space_group_name_H-M   'P 1'
#
loop_
_entity.id
_entity.type
_entity.pdbx_description
1 polymer ?
#
loop_
_entity_poly.entity_id
_entity_poly.type
_entity_poly.pdbx_seq_one_letter_code
_entity_poly.pdbx_strand_id
1 'polypeptide(L)'
;MLRVLTGPPFHREHDHEFAELAVSGADSAIVAGGTTANIIERELGKHVEIDLKLVKAAGELPPPGRIPGIGLATEGILTLSRVATVLEAGNRGDTPLAAQAVINRMLDHDRIEFIVGTKVNEAHQDPNLPLELELRRNIVKRLADALRTQYRKKVIIKYF
;
A
#
# COMPACT_ATOMS: atom_id res chain seq x y z
N MET A 1 9.63 0.25 -12.16
CA MET A 1 8.61 -0.73 -11.68
C MET A 1 8.16 -0.25 -10.31
N LEU A 2 6.87 -0.26 -10.02
CA LEU A 2 6.33 0.11 -8.70
C LEU A 2 6.04 -1.15 -7.88
N ARG A 3 6.39 -1.14 -6.58
CA ARG A 3 5.92 -2.15 -5.62
C ARG A 3 4.95 -1.56 -4.62
N VAL A 4 3.90 -2.30 -4.31
CA VAL A 4 2.91 -1.91 -3.29
C VAL A 4 2.87 -3.01 -2.25
N LEU A 5 3.40 -2.71 -1.06
CA LEU A 5 3.45 -3.63 0.07
C LEU A 5 2.27 -3.35 0.99
N THR A 6 1.52 -4.37 1.38
CA THR A 6 0.37 -4.20 2.28
C THR A 6 0.11 -5.44 3.13
N GLY A 7 -0.09 -5.23 4.42
CA GLY A 7 -0.23 -6.29 5.41
C GLY A 7 1.12 -6.96 5.75
N PRO A 8 1.25 -7.53 6.96
CA PRO A 8 2.43 -8.31 7.34
C PRO A 8 2.42 -9.73 6.73
N PRO A 9 3.58 -10.34 6.45
CA PRO A 9 3.72 -11.75 6.08
C PRO A 9 3.06 -12.68 7.10
N PHE A 10 2.60 -13.86 6.66
CA PHE A 10 1.99 -14.82 7.58
C PHE A 10 2.98 -15.27 8.67
N HIS A 11 4.21 -15.60 8.24
CA HIS A 11 5.30 -16.02 9.10
C HIS A 11 6.26 -14.87 9.38
N ARG A 12 6.55 -14.61 10.66
CA ARG A 12 7.41 -13.50 11.08
C ARG A 12 8.85 -13.68 10.61
N GLU A 13 9.33 -14.91 10.43
CA GLU A 13 10.66 -15.19 9.88
C GLU A 13 10.85 -14.64 8.46
N HIS A 14 9.77 -14.37 7.73
CA HIS A 14 9.82 -13.76 6.40
C HIS A 14 9.78 -12.22 6.42
N ASP A 15 9.72 -11.58 7.60
CA ASP A 15 9.62 -10.13 7.69
C ASP A 15 10.82 -9.42 7.06
N HIS A 16 12.04 -9.95 7.21
CA HIS A 16 13.23 -9.38 6.59
C HIS A 16 13.17 -9.46 5.05
N GLU A 17 12.84 -10.63 4.50
CA GLU A 17 12.67 -10.83 3.05
C GLU A 17 11.56 -9.92 2.50
N PHE A 18 10.43 -9.83 3.21
CA PHE A 18 9.33 -8.95 2.86
C PHE A 18 9.75 -7.48 2.86
N ALA A 19 10.55 -7.06 3.84
CA ALA A 19 11.03 -5.69 3.93
C ALA A 19 11.99 -5.34 2.78
N GLU A 20 12.91 -6.25 2.44
CA GLU A 20 13.83 -6.10 1.31
C GLU A 20 13.09 -5.90 -0.03
N LEU A 21 11.88 -6.44 -0.18
CA LEU A 21 11.05 -6.16 -1.37
C LEU A 21 10.65 -4.68 -1.49
N ALA A 22 10.57 -3.92 -0.40
CA ALA A 22 10.30 -2.48 -0.43
C ALA A 22 11.46 -1.69 -1.05
N VAL A 23 12.70 -2.21 -0.96
CA VAL A 23 13.86 -1.61 -1.61
C VAL A 23 13.73 -1.85 -3.12
N SER A 24 13.26 -0.81 -3.80
CA SER A 24 13.02 -0.83 -5.24
C SER A 24 13.59 0.43 -5.87
N GLY A 25 14.80 0.32 -6.45
CA GLY A 25 15.42 1.39 -7.24
C GLY A 25 15.17 2.81 -6.73
N ALA A 26 14.85 3.75 -7.62
CA ALA A 26 14.57 5.14 -7.29
C ALA A 26 13.21 5.34 -6.58
N ASP A 27 13.15 5.14 -5.25
CA ASP A 27 12.00 5.48 -4.38
C ASP A 27 10.64 4.93 -4.86
N SER A 28 10.66 3.76 -5.50
CA SER A 28 9.52 3.22 -6.27
C SER A 28 8.60 2.26 -5.49
N ALA A 29 8.58 2.35 -4.16
CA ALA A 29 7.64 1.58 -3.34
C ALA A 29 6.52 2.44 -2.74
N ILE A 30 5.42 1.76 -2.45
CA ILE A 30 4.33 2.24 -1.60
C ILE A 30 4.18 1.23 -0.47
N VAL A 31 4.32 1.71 0.76
CA VAL A 31 4.14 0.95 2.00
C VAL A 31 2.79 1.33 2.59
N ALA A 32 1.82 0.44 2.45
CA ALA A 32 0.42 0.71 2.81
C ALA A 32 0.03 0.01 4.12
N GLY A 33 0.03 0.77 5.20
CA GLY A 33 -0.44 0.38 6.54
C GLY A 33 0.66 0.40 7.61
N GLY A 34 0.26 0.72 8.85
CA GLY A 34 1.17 0.86 9.99
C GLY A 34 1.95 -0.40 10.32
N THR A 35 1.32 -1.58 10.33
CA THR A 35 2.05 -2.84 10.60
C THR A 35 3.10 -3.14 9.55
N THR A 36 2.82 -2.84 8.28
CA THR A 36 3.78 -2.98 7.18
C THR A 36 4.91 -1.97 7.34
N ALA A 37 4.62 -0.70 7.65
CA ALA A 37 5.63 0.32 7.91
C ALA A 37 6.53 -0.04 9.10
N ASN A 38 5.97 -0.58 10.17
CA ASN A 38 6.73 -1.03 11.34
C ASN A 38 7.69 -2.19 11.00
N ILE A 39 7.33 -3.08 10.07
CA ILE A 39 8.25 -4.11 9.57
C ILE A 39 9.42 -3.46 8.84
N ILE A 40 9.14 -2.52 7.93
CA ILE A 40 10.18 -1.77 7.20
C ILE A 40 11.14 -1.06 8.15
N GLU A 41 10.58 -0.38 9.15
CA GLU A 41 11.37 0.34 10.15
C GLU A 41 12.26 -0.60 10.96
N ARG A 42 11.70 -1.71 11.45
CA ARG A 42 12.43 -2.67 12.28
C ARG A 42 13.51 -3.41 11.51
N GLU A 43 13.22 -3.85 10.28
CA GLU A 43 14.13 -4.71 9.51
C GLU A 43 15.19 -3.89 8.75
N LEU A 44 14.86 -2.66 8.32
CA LEU A 44 15.75 -1.85 7.47
C LEU A 44 16.24 -0.56 8.14
N GLY A 45 15.76 -0.22 9.34
CA GLY A 45 16.09 1.02 10.04
C GLY A 45 15.60 2.28 9.31
N LYS A 46 14.53 2.16 8.50
CA LYS A 46 13.97 3.26 7.70
C LYS A 46 12.65 3.73 8.28
N HIS A 47 12.64 4.92 8.86
CA HIS A 47 11.47 5.51 9.51
C HIS A 47 10.53 6.23 8.53
N VAL A 48 9.25 6.31 8.88
CA VAL A 48 8.26 7.13 8.17
C VAL A 48 8.38 8.58 8.61
N GLU A 49 8.61 9.47 7.65
CA GLU A 49 8.62 10.92 7.82
C GLU A 49 7.29 11.51 7.34
N ILE A 50 6.57 12.22 8.21
CA ILE A 50 5.29 12.87 7.87
C ILE A 50 5.46 14.39 7.96
N ASP A 51 5.11 15.10 6.89
CA ASP A 51 5.00 16.56 6.93
C ASP A 51 3.66 16.96 7.56
N LEU A 52 3.72 17.35 8.84
CA LEU A 52 2.54 17.77 9.61
C LEU A 52 1.82 18.99 9.03
N LYS A 53 2.49 19.78 8.16
CA LYS A 53 1.84 20.90 7.46
C LYS A 53 0.75 20.43 6.50
N LEU A 54 0.85 19.18 6.01
CA LEU A 54 -0.11 18.60 5.06
C LEU A 54 -1.40 18.15 5.73
N VAL A 55 -1.45 18.00 7.06
CA VAL A 55 -2.63 17.47 7.79
C VAL A 55 -3.90 18.26 7.46
N LYS A 56 -3.82 19.59 7.41
CA LYS A 56 -4.98 20.45 7.11
C LYS A 56 -5.50 20.30 5.67
N ALA A 57 -4.65 19.88 4.75
CA ALA A 57 -4.96 19.74 3.33
C ALA A 57 -5.19 18.28 2.91
N ALA A 58 -5.00 17.32 3.82
CA ALA A 58 -5.00 15.89 3.50
C ALA A 58 -6.39 15.35 3.10
N GLY A 59 -7.46 16.05 3.49
CA GLY A 59 -8.85 15.64 3.29
C GLY A 59 -9.28 14.62 4.34
N GLU A 60 -10.02 13.59 3.93
CA GLU A 60 -10.54 12.54 4.82
C GLU A 60 -9.52 11.46 5.18
N LEU A 61 -8.34 11.45 4.54
CA LEU A 61 -7.26 10.51 4.81
C LEU A 61 -6.11 11.21 5.54
N PRO A 62 -5.34 10.51 6.39
CA PRO A 62 -4.07 11.03 6.90
C PRO A 62 -3.13 11.43 5.75
N PRO A 63 -2.25 12.43 5.96
CA PRO A 63 -1.29 12.82 4.94
C PRO A 63 -0.35 11.64 4.59
N PRO A 64 0.12 11.55 3.35
CA PRO A 64 1.14 10.56 3.02
C PRO A 64 2.45 10.86 3.76
N GLY A 65 3.10 9.80 4.22
CA GLY A 65 4.48 9.84 4.71
C GLY A 65 5.48 9.49 3.60
N ARG A 66 6.75 9.77 3.87
CA ARG A 66 7.89 9.38 3.05
C ARG A 66 8.78 8.43 3.85
N ILE A 67 9.32 7.41 3.20
CA ILE A 67 10.37 6.56 3.77
C ILE A 67 11.63 6.75 2.91
N PRO A 68 12.69 7.42 3.41
CA PRO A 68 13.88 7.72 2.63
C PRO A 68 14.55 6.47 2.04
N GLY A 69 14.74 6.46 0.71
CA GLY A 69 15.33 5.33 -0.03
C GLY A 69 14.35 4.19 -0.32
N ILE A 70 13.07 4.34 0.00
CA ILE A 70 12.02 3.35 -0.23
C ILE A 70 10.87 3.95 -1.03
N GLY A 71 10.22 5.01 -0.52
CA GLY A 71 9.12 5.65 -1.23
C GLY A 71 8.05 6.24 -0.33
N LEU A 72 6.78 5.92 -0.62
CA LEU A 72 5.60 6.51 0.01
C LEU A 72 5.11 5.60 1.15
N ALA A 73 4.71 6.17 2.26
CA ALA A 73 3.95 5.50 3.29
C ALA A 73 2.53 6.08 3.35
N THR A 74 1.51 5.24 3.48
CA THR A 74 0.12 5.68 3.65
C THR A 74 -0.59 4.79 4.65
N GLU A 75 -1.80 5.20 5.04
CA GLU A 75 -2.75 4.23 5.61
C GLU A 75 -2.93 3.04 4.66
N GLY A 76 -3.27 1.89 5.24
CA GLY A 76 -3.39 0.64 4.50
C GLY A 76 -4.66 0.58 3.67
N ILE A 77 -5.59 -0.27 4.10
CA ILE A 77 -6.79 -0.57 3.33
C ILE A 77 -7.67 0.66 3.07
N LEU A 78 -7.66 1.65 3.98
CA LEU A 78 -8.44 2.87 3.83
C LEU A 78 -8.01 3.68 2.59
N THR A 79 -6.71 3.96 2.46
CA THR A 79 -6.16 4.65 1.28
C THR A 79 -6.36 3.83 0.02
N LEU A 80 -6.01 2.53 0.07
CA LEU A 80 -6.14 1.65 -1.10
C LEU A 80 -7.60 1.53 -1.58
N SER A 81 -8.57 1.60 -0.65
CA SER A 81 -10.00 1.59 -1.00
C SER A 81 -10.40 2.85 -1.76
N ARG A 82 -9.93 4.01 -1.29
CA ARG A 82 -10.18 5.28 -1.99
C ARG A 82 -9.53 5.30 -3.38
N VAL A 83 -8.30 4.81 -3.48
CA VAL A 83 -7.56 4.66 -4.75
C VAL A 83 -8.34 3.79 -5.73
N ALA A 84 -8.86 2.64 -5.27
CA ALA A 84 -9.64 1.74 -6.12
C ALA A 84 -10.89 2.43 -6.67
N THR A 85 -11.68 3.08 -5.81
CA THR A 85 -12.88 3.82 -6.22
C THR A 85 -12.56 4.90 -7.26
N VAL A 86 -11.48 5.67 -7.06
CA VAL A 86 -11.08 6.73 -7.99
C VAL A 86 -10.62 6.17 -9.33
N LEU A 87 -9.80 5.11 -9.31
CA LEU A 87 -9.32 4.48 -10.54
C LEU A 87 -10.47 3.86 -11.34
N GLU A 88 -11.38 3.14 -10.68
CA GLU A 88 -12.56 2.51 -11.30
C GLU A 88 -13.51 3.53 -11.94
N ALA A 89 -13.72 4.67 -11.26
CA ALA A 89 -14.60 5.74 -11.74
C ALA A 89 -13.95 6.59 -12.85
N GLY A 90 -12.61 6.55 -12.99
CA GLY A 90 -11.88 7.40 -13.93
C GLY A 90 -11.95 8.90 -13.61
N ASN A 91 -12.45 9.28 -12.43
CA ASN A 91 -12.63 10.67 -12.02
C ASN A 91 -11.73 11.00 -10.83
N ARG A 92 -10.72 11.83 -11.07
CA ARG A 92 -9.72 12.23 -10.08
C ARG A 92 -10.14 13.35 -9.13
N GLY A 93 -11.36 13.90 -9.27
CA GLY A 93 -11.90 15.11 -8.60
C GLY A 93 -11.33 15.48 -7.22
N ASP A 94 -12.15 15.47 -6.18
CA ASP A 94 -11.71 15.79 -4.81
C ASP A 94 -11.10 14.54 -4.15
N THR A 95 -9.93 14.13 -4.67
CA THR A 95 -9.20 12.97 -4.17
C THR A 95 -8.29 13.39 -3.02
N PRO A 96 -8.36 12.73 -1.84
CA PRO A 96 -7.46 13.01 -0.71
C PRO A 96 -5.99 12.87 -1.08
N LEU A 97 -5.11 13.66 -0.45
CA LEU A 97 -3.69 13.76 -0.83
C LEU A 97 -2.97 12.40 -0.88
N ALA A 98 -3.19 11.54 0.12
CA ALA A 98 -2.58 10.21 0.16
C ALA A 98 -3.03 9.33 -1.02
N ALA A 99 -4.33 9.33 -1.33
CA ALA A 99 -4.86 8.59 -2.46
C ALA A 99 -4.32 9.17 -3.79
N GLN A 100 -4.27 10.49 -3.92
CA GLN A 100 -3.73 11.16 -5.10
C GLN A 100 -2.25 10.79 -5.33
N ALA A 101 -1.44 10.79 -4.28
CA ALA A 101 -0.03 10.40 -4.34
C ALA A 101 0.15 8.95 -4.79
N VAL A 102 -0.68 8.02 -4.28
CA VAL A 102 -0.67 6.61 -4.70
C VAL A 102 -1.06 6.46 -6.16
N ILE A 103 -2.15 7.10 -6.60
CA ILE A 103 -2.64 7.03 -7.98
C ILE A 103 -1.60 7.58 -8.94
N ASN A 104 -0.96 8.72 -8.64
CA ASN A 104 0.09 9.28 -9.48
C ASN A 104 1.23 8.28 -9.67
N ARG A 105 1.75 7.70 -8.58
CA ARG A 105 2.79 6.66 -8.68
C ARG A 105 2.34 5.44 -9.49
N MET A 106 1.12 4.97 -9.30
CA MET A 106 0.59 3.85 -10.10
C MET A 106 0.51 4.18 -11.59
N LEU A 107 0.13 5.41 -11.95
CA LEU A 107 0.05 5.82 -13.35
C LEU A 107 1.41 6.16 -13.97
N ASP A 108 2.39 6.60 -13.18
CA ASP A 108 3.75 6.90 -13.64
C ASP A 108 4.59 5.64 -13.92
N HIS A 109 4.11 4.46 -13.52
CA HIS A 109 4.82 3.19 -13.72
C HIS A 109 4.04 2.25 -14.64
N ASP A 110 4.75 1.55 -15.54
CA ASP A 110 4.12 0.57 -16.45
C ASP A 110 3.87 -0.80 -15.80
N ARG A 111 4.70 -1.15 -14.82
CA ARG A 111 4.65 -2.42 -14.09
C ARG A 111 4.45 -2.16 -12.62
N ILE A 112 3.43 -2.80 -12.06
CA ILE A 112 3.04 -2.70 -10.65
C ILE A 112 3.03 -4.11 -10.06
N GLU A 113 3.71 -4.28 -8.94
CA GLU A 113 3.76 -5.54 -8.21
C GLU A 113 3.18 -5.33 -6.80
N PHE A 114 2.05 -5.98 -6.52
CA PHE A 114 1.45 -6.01 -5.20
C PHE A 114 2.08 -7.15 -4.39
N ILE A 115 2.67 -6.82 -3.25
CA ILE A 115 3.17 -7.76 -2.26
C ILE A 115 2.20 -7.74 -1.08
N VAL A 116 1.41 -8.79 -0.95
CA VAL A 116 0.27 -8.86 -0.03
C VAL A 116 0.58 -9.82 1.09
N GLY A 117 0.82 -9.28 2.28
CA GLY A 117 0.96 -10.07 3.49
C GLY A 117 -0.35 -10.77 3.86
N THR A 118 -0.24 -12.04 4.26
CA THR A 118 -1.35 -12.94 4.53
C THR A 118 -1.55 -13.28 6.00
N LYS A 119 -0.83 -12.61 6.92
CA LYS A 119 -1.07 -12.80 8.35
C LYS A 119 -2.51 -12.51 8.69
N VAL A 120 -3.14 -13.50 9.31
CA VAL A 120 -4.38 -13.34 10.05
C VAL A 120 -3.95 -13.05 11.49
N ASN A 121 -4.53 -12.02 12.12
CA ASN A 121 -4.05 -11.50 13.39
C ASN A 121 -4.25 -12.53 14.54
N GLU A 122 -3.31 -13.46 14.75
CA GLU A 122 -3.42 -14.59 15.70
C GLU A 122 -3.65 -14.19 17.18
N ALA A 123 -3.67 -12.90 17.50
CA ALA A 123 -3.66 -12.41 18.86
C ALA A 123 -4.99 -12.59 19.63
N HIS A 124 -6.15 -12.76 18.99
CA HIS A 124 -7.41 -12.92 19.74
C HIS A 124 -8.46 -13.74 18.96
N GLN A 125 -9.35 -14.40 19.71
CA GLN A 125 -10.58 -15.04 19.24
C GLN A 125 -11.59 -14.01 18.68
N ASP A 126 -11.18 -13.15 17.75
CA ASP A 126 -12.07 -12.21 17.08
C ASP A 126 -12.62 -12.87 15.80
N PRO A 127 -13.94 -13.16 15.73
CA PRO A 127 -14.57 -13.77 14.56
C PRO A 127 -14.49 -12.92 13.27
N ASN A 128 -14.06 -11.65 13.35
CA ASN A 128 -13.83 -10.79 12.19
C ASN A 128 -12.44 -10.96 11.55
N LEU A 129 -11.54 -11.77 12.12
CA LEU A 129 -10.19 -12.01 11.60
C LEU A 129 -10.11 -12.45 10.12
N PRO A 130 -10.98 -13.36 9.63
CA PRO A 130 -10.99 -13.74 8.21
C PRO A 130 -11.34 -12.56 7.30
N LEU A 131 -12.13 -11.60 7.81
CA LEU A 131 -12.69 -10.49 7.05
C LEU A 131 -11.60 -9.50 6.61
N GLU A 132 -10.62 -9.16 7.45
CA GLU A 132 -9.61 -8.16 7.09
C GLU A 132 -8.71 -8.64 5.94
N LEU A 133 -8.29 -9.92 5.99
CA LEU A 133 -7.52 -10.52 4.91
C LEU A 133 -8.34 -10.62 3.62
N GLU A 134 -9.61 -10.98 3.72
CA GLU A 134 -10.52 -10.99 2.58
C GLU A 134 -10.72 -9.60 1.98
N LEU A 135 -10.94 -8.58 2.81
CA LEU A 135 -11.06 -7.19 2.39
C LEU A 135 -9.79 -6.72 1.67
N ARG A 136 -8.60 -7.03 2.22
CA ARG A 136 -7.30 -6.70 1.59
C ARG A 136 -7.13 -7.40 0.24
N ARG A 137 -7.46 -8.68 0.15
CA ARG A 137 -7.40 -9.44 -1.11
C ARG A 137 -8.37 -8.87 -2.13
N ASN A 138 -9.59 -8.54 -1.72
CA ASN A 138 -10.61 -7.97 -2.59
C ASN A 138 -10.19 -6.59 -3.10
N ILE A 139 -9.61 -5.74 -2.25
CA ILE A 139 -9.17 -4.42 -2.71
C ILE A 139 -7.98 -4.48 -3.67
N VAL A 140 -7.02 -5.39 -3.42
CA VAL A 140 -5.89 -5.60 -4.32
C VAL A 140 -6.37 -6.13 -5.68
N LYS A 141 -7.35 -7.04 -5.70
CA LYS A 141 -7.96 -7.52 -6.94
C LYS A 141 -8.63 -6.37 -7.71
N ARG A 142 -9.48 -5.58 -7.04
CA ARG A 142 -10.13 -4.40 -7.64
C ARG A 142 -9.12 -3.43 -8.26
N LEU A 143 -8.06 -3.09 -7.53
CA LEU A 143 -6.97 -2.25 -8.04
C LEU A 143 -6.30 -2.89 -9.25
N ALA A 144 -5.95 -4.17 -9.18
CA ALA A 144 -5.29 -4.87 -10.28
C ALA A 144 -6.16 -4.89 -11.54
N ASP A 145 -7.46 -5.11 -11.39
CA ASP A 145 -8.41 -5.16 -12.51
C ASP A 145 -8.58 -3.78 -13.14
N ALA A 146 -8.77 -2.72 -12.34
CA ALA A 146 -8.84 -1.35 -12.83
C ALA A 146 -7.55 -0.96 -13.59
N LEU A 147 -6.39 -1.21 -12.98
CA LEU A 147 -5.08 -0.89 -13.56
C LEU A 147 -4.81 -1.64 -14.86
N ARG A 148 -5.19 -2.92 -14.96
CA ARG A 148 -5.03 -3.72 -16.18
C ARG A 148 -5.98 -3.28 -17.28
N THR A 149 -7.26 -3.13 -16.96
CA THR A 149 -8.33 -2.96 -17.96
C THR A 149 -8.46 -1.52 -18.45
N GLN A 150 -8.40 -0.55 -17.53
CA GLN A 150 -8.61 0.87 -17.87
C GLN A 150 -7.30 1.60 -18.15
N TYR A 151 -6.21 1.24 -17.44
CA TYR A 151 -4.93 1.95 -17.52
C TYR A 151 -3.80 1.16 -18.20
N ARG A 152 -4.10 -0.05 -18.71
CA ARG A 152 -3.18 -0.91 -19.48
C ARG A 152 -1.85 -1.21 -18.77
N LYS A 153 -1.87 -1.29 -17.44
CA LYS A 153 -0.69 -1.59 -16.62
C LYS A 153 -0.42 -3.09 -16.55
N LYS A 154 0.85 -3.46 -16.47
CA LYS A 154 1.27 -4.84 -16.16
C LYS A 154 1.24 -5.04 -14.64
N VAL A 155 0.26 -5.78 -14.15
CA VAL A 155 0.07 -6.01 -12.71
C VAL A 155 0.41 -7.45 -12.33
N ILE A 156 1.22 -7.63 -11.29
CA ILE A 156 1.52 -8.91 -10.64
C ILE A 156 1.09 -8.84 -9.18
N ILE A 157 0.54 -9.92 -8.64
CA ILE A 157 0.19 -10.04 -7.22
C ILE A 157 0.97 -11.22 -6.65
N LYS A 158 1.69 -10.99 -5.56
CA LYS A 158 2.40 -12.00 -4.77
C LYS A 158 1.85 -11.99 -3.35
N TYR A 159 1.74 -13.18 -2.77
CA TYR A 159 1.32 -13.36 -1.39
C TYR A 159 2.52 -13.75 -0.54
N PHE A 160 2.59 -13.21 0.67
CA PHE A 160 3.66 -13.40 1.66
C PHE A 160 3.09 -13.79 3.03
#